data_AF-A0A3M9N6D5-F1
#
_entry.id   AF-A0A3M9N6D5-F1
#
_cell.length_a   1.000
_cell.length_b   1.000
_cell.length_c   1.000
_cell.angle_alpha   90.00
_cell.angle_beta   90.00
_cell.angle_gamma   90.00
#
_symmetry.space_group_name_H-M   'P 1'
#
loop_
_entity.id
_entity.type
_entity.pdbx_description
1 polymer ?
#
loop_
_entity_poly.entity_id
_entity_poly.type
_entity_poly.pdbx_seq_one_letter_code
_entity_poly.pdbx_strand_id
1 'polypeptide(L)'
;MLAKGLSRVGSSTRDIESAIENTAHVEVYSMEKNMGYLSAIAAIAPMLGFLGTVTGMIKAFYHISLADNISIGIIAGGIYEKMITSAAGLVVGMLAYVFHTLLHAQIDKTVNKLEVVSIGFMDLLFKVPQYELQEN
;
A
#
# COMPACT_ATOMS: atom_id res chain seq x y z
N MET A 1 -7.46 -19.35 -8.31
CA MET A 1 -8.84 -18.90 -8.61
C MET A 1 -9.53 -19.79 -9.64
N LEU A 2 -9.11 -19.76 -10.92
CA LEU A 2 -9.73 -20.57 -11.99
C LEU A 2 -9.73 -22.09 -11.72
N ALA A 3 -8.67 -22.64 -11.15
CA ALA A 3 -8.63 -24.06 -10.76
C ALA A 3 -9.71 -24.44 -9.73
N LYS A 4 -10.04 -23.54 -8.80
CA LYS A 4 -11.14 -23.75 -7.85
C LYS A 4 -12.51 -23.65 -8.53
N GLY A 5 -12.67 -22.73 -9.48
CA GLY A 5 -13.86 -22.67 -10.35
C GLY A 5 -14.03 -23.97 -11.16
N LEU A 6 -12.95 -24.43 -11.79
CA LEU A 6 -12.91 -25.67 -12.56
C LEU A 6 -13.24 -26.91 -11.72
N SER A 7 -12.74 -26.98 -10.48
CA SER A 7 -13.05 -28.09 -9.56
C SER A 7 -14.52 -28.19 -9.13
N ARG A 8 -15.31 -27.13 -9.38
CA ARG A 8 -16.74 -27.06 -9.06
C ARG A 8 -17.62 -27.07 -10.31
N VAL A 9 -17.05 -27.28 -11.49
CA VAL A 9 -17.80 -27.42 -12.74
C VAL A 9 -18.81 -28.56 -12.61
N GLY A 10 -20.09 -28.26 -12.91
CA GLY A 10 -21.23 -29.14 -12.66
C GLY A 10 -22.07 -28.78 -11.43
N SER A 11 -21.62 -27.85 -10.59
CA SER A 11 -22.43 -27.24 -9.52
C SER A 11 -23.30 -26.10 -10.07
N SER A 12 -24.18 -25.51 -9.25
CA SER A 12 -24.96 -24.34 -9.68
C SER A 12 -24.03 -23.19 -10.08
N THR A 13 -24.45 -22.36 -11.06
CA THR A 13 -23.71 -21.17 -11.51
C THR A 13 -23.25 -20.31 -10.35
N ARG A 14 -24.14 -20.11 -9.37
CA ARG A 14 -23.89 -19.32 -8.18
C ARG A 14 -22.80 -19.90 -7.28
N ASP A 15 -22.69 -21.23 -7.19
CA ASP A 15 -21.67 -21.89 -6.36
C ASP A 15 -20.27 -21.79 -6.98
N ILE A 16 -20.20 -21.82 -8.32
CA ILE A 16 -18.95 -21.63 -9.08
C ILE A 16 -18.48 -20.17 -8.96
N GLU A 17 -19.39 -19.22 -9.19
CA GLU A 17 -19.15 -17.78 -9.03
C GLU A 17 -18.66 -17.45 -7.62
N SER A 18 -19.39 -17.91 -6.59
CA SER A 18 -19.02 -17.70 -5.19
C SER A 18 -17.66 -18.32 -4.84
N ALA A 19 -17.27 -19.44 -5.47
CA ALA A 19 -15.97 -20.05 -5.25
C ALA A 19 -14.82 -19.19 -5.80
N ILE A 20 -15.06 -18.66 -7.00
CA ILE A 20 -14.15 -17.84 -7.77
C ILE A 20 -13.94 -16.52 -7.03
N GLU A 21 -15.01 -15.81 -6.68
CA GLU A 21 -15.00 -14.55 -5.92
C GLU A 21 -14.29 -14.68 -4.57
N ASN A 22 -14.64 -15.67 -3.75
CA ASN A 22 -13.98 -15.88 -2.46
C ASN A 22 -12.48 -16.11 -2.60
N THR A 23 -12.07 -16.83 -3.65
CA THR A 23 -10.65 -17.08 -3.90
C THR A 23 -9.95 -15.82 -4.41
N ALA A 24 -10.62 -15.01 -5.22
CA ALA A 24 -10.13 -13.69 -5.64
C ALA A 24 -9.91 -12.79 -4.42
N HIS A 25 -10.89 -12.69 -3.52
CA HIS A 25 -10.77 -11.87 -2.31
C HIS A 25 -9.57 -12.25 -1.44
N VAL A 26 -9.31 -13.55 -1.26
CA VAL A 26 -8.14 -14.01 -0.49
C VAL A 26 -6.83 -13.61 -1.17
N GLU A 27 -6.76 -13.71 -2.51
CA GLU A 27 -5.58 -13.30 -3.28
C GLU A 27 -5.34 -11.78 -3.16
N VAL A 28 -6.40 -10.99 -3.34
CA VAL A 28 -6.36 -9.52 -3.22
C VAL A 28 -5.92 -9.09 -1.82
N TYR A 29 -6.51 -9.70 -0.79
CA TYR A 29 -6.10 -9.44 0.59
C TYR A 29 -4.61 -9.73 0.82
N SER A 30 -4.08 -10.82 0.24
CA SER A 30 -2.65 -11.16 0.38
C SER A 30 -1.74 -10.13 -0.29
N MET A 31 -2.19 -9.49 -1.38
CA MET A 31 -1.48 -8.39 -2.03
C MET A 31 -1.54 -7.10 -1.20
N GLU A 32 -2.70 -6.79 -0.60
CA GLU A 32 -2.94 -5.55 0.15
C GLU A 32 -2.35 -5.54 1.56
N LYS A 33 -2.22 -6.70 2.22
CA LYS A 33 -1.82 -6.79 3.64
C LYS A 33 -0.52 -6.04 3.98
N ASN A 34 0.40 -5.92 3.03
CA ASN A 34 1.69 -5.24 3.22
C ASN A 34 1.63 -3.73 2.94
N MET A 35 0.59 -3.23 2.24
CA MET A 35 0.41 -1.80 1.98
C MET A 35 0.08 -1.00 3.23
N GLY A 36 -0.59 -1.60 4.21
CA GLY A 36 -0.86 -0.96 5.49
C GLY A 36 0.42 -0.48 6.19
N TYR A 37 1.49 -1.27 6.16
CA TYR A 37 2.78 -0.87 6.73
C TYR A 37 3.41 0.32 5.99
N LEU A 38 3.35 0.30 4.66
CA LEU A 38 3.98 1.34 3.85
C LEU A 38 3.26 2.70 4.00
N SER A 39 1.93 2.65 4.07
CA SER A 39 1.10 3.82 4.41
C SER A 39 1.41 4.35 5.82
N ALA A 40 1.55 3.45 6.80
CA ALA A 40 1.92 3.84 8.16
C ALA A 40 3.31 4.50 8.22
N ILE A 41 4.31 3.95 7.52
CA ILE A 41 5.65 4.53 7.44
C ILE A 41 5.61 5.92 6.79
N ALA A 42 4.85 6.07 5.70
CA ALA A 42 4.68 7.36 5.02
C ALA A 42 4.12 8.45 5.95
N ALA A 43 3.19 8.07 6.85
CA ALA A 43 2.60 8.98 7.82
C ALA A 43 3.51 9.26 9.04
N ILE A 44 4.18 8.23 9.58
CA ILE A 44 4.92 8.32 10.84
C ILE A 44 6.34 8.90 10.64
N ALA A 45 7.01 8.63 9.51
CA ALA A 45 8.39 9.08 9.30
C ALA A 45 8.57 10.62 9.39
N PRO A 46 7.70 11.46 8.79
CA PRO A 46 7.75 12.91 8.97
C PRO A 46 7.57 13.35 10.43
N MET A 47 6.66 12.69 11.16
CA MET A 47 6.39 12.99 12.57
C MET A 47 7.60 12.66 13.44
N LEU A 48 8.32 11.57 13.15
CA LEU A 48 9.57 11.22 13.82
C LEU A 48 10.69 12.23 13.53
N GLY A 49 10.80 12.72 12.30
CA GLY A 49 11.75 13.79 11.95
C GLY A 49 11.47 15.08 12.73
N PHE A 50 10.20 15.47 12.83
CA PHE A 50 9.76 16.61 13.64
C PHE A 50 10.02 16.40 15.14
N LEU A 51 9.75 15.21 15.67
CA LEU A 51 10.08 14.89 17.07
C LEU A 51 11.59 15.03 17.34
N GLY A 52 12.43 14.60 16.40
CA GLY A 52 13.88 14.77 16.47
C GLY A 52 14.30 16.23 16.55
N THR A 53 13.64 17.11 15.79
CA THR A 53 13.96 18.55 15.84
C THR A 53 13.52 19.17 17.15
N VAL A 54 12.30 18.89 17.62
CA VAL A 54 11.78 19.43 18.89
C VAL A 54 12.67 19.01 20.06
N THR A 55 13.00 17.72 20.16
CA THR A 55 13.88 17.21 21.23
C THR A 55 15.29 17.77 21.14
N GLY A 56 15.83 17.94 19.93
CA GLY A 56 17.13 18.57 19.70
C GLY A 56 17.16 20.05 20.10
N MET A 57 16.10 20.79 19.78
CA MET A 57 15.96 22.20 20.14
C MET A 57 15.81 22.40 21.65
N ILE A 58 15.06 21.54 22.34
CA ILE A 58 14.94 21.56 23.81
C ILE A 58 16.34 21.43 24.45
N LYS A 59 17.16 20.47 23.98
CA LYS A 59 18.52 20.29 24.49
C LYS A 59 19.42 21.49 24.16
N ALA A 60 19.34 22.02 22.94
CA ALA A 60 20.12 23.19 22.53
C ALA A 60 19.83 24.40 23.44
N PHE A 61 18.55 24.70 23.68
CA PHE A 61 18.16 25.79 24.58
C PHE A 61 18.52 25.53 26.04
N TYR A 62 18.47 24.28 26.50
CA TYR A 62 18.94 23.93 27.83
C TYR A 62 20.44 24.23 27.99
N HIS A 63 21.28 23.87 27.03
CA HIS A 63 22.71 24.18 27.06
C HIS A 63 22.99 25.68 26.99
N ILE A 64 22.24 26.42 26.16
CA ILE A 64 22.29 27.89 26.10
C ILE A 64 21.96 28.49 27.48
N SER A 65 20.96 27.96 28.19
CA SER A 65 20.57 28.47 29.51
C SER A 65 21.64 28.32 30.60
N LEU A 66 22.57 27.38 30.41
CA LEU A 66 23.67 27.09 31.34
C LEU A 66 24.98 27.78 30.96
N ALA A 67 25.05 28.40 29.77
CA ALA A 67 26.28 28.96 29.23
C ALA A 67 26.35 30.47 29.46
N ASP A 68 27.42 30.94 30.11
CA ASP A 68 27.64 32.37 30.38
C ASP A 68 28.10 33.17 29.13
N ASN A 69 28.69 32.52 28.13
CA ASN A 69 29.16 33.15 26.89
C ASN A 69 28.76 32.32 25.68
N ILE A 70 27.88 32.88 24.83
CA ILE A 70 27.29 32.14 23.72
C ILE A 70 27.71 32.77 22.40
N SER A 71 28.37 31.99 21.56
CA SER A 71 28.66 32.38 20.17
C SER A 71 27.44 32.06 19.29
N ILE A 72 26.99 33.07 18.53
CA ILE A 72 25.88 32.94 17.57
C ILE A 72 26.17 31.81 16.55
N GLY A 73 27.43 31.62 16.16
CA GLY A 73 27.82 30.58 15.22
C GLY A 73 27.55 29.16 15.75
N ILE A 74 27.75 28.94 17.06
CA ILE A 74 27.50 27.63 17.70
C ILE A 74 26.00 27.34 17.73
N ILE A 75 25.17 28.34 18.06
CA ILE A 75 23.71 28.21 18.05
C ILE A 75 23.22 27.88 16.64
N ALA A 76 23.67 28.65 15.64
CA ALA A 76 23.26 28.48 14.26
C ALA A 76 23.61 27.09 13.72
N GLY A 77 24.82 26.58 14.03
CA GLY A 77 25.22 25.22 13.68
C GLY A 77 24.36 24.14 14.34
N GLY A 78 24.05 24.30 15.63
CA GLY A 78 23.19 23.37 16.36
C GLY A 78 21.77 23.30 15.80
N ILE A 79 21.18 24.47 15.47
CA ILE A 79 19.85 24.55 14.85
C ILE A 79 19.86 23.90 13.47
N TYR A 80 20.86 24.21 12.63
CA TYR A 80 21.01 23.65 11.30
C TYR A 80 21.01 22.11 11.31
N GLU A 81 21.79 21.50 12.20
CA GLU A 81 21.84 20.04 12.35
C GLU A 81 20.46 19.46 12.69
N LYS A 82 19.70 20.14 13.56
CA LYS A 82 18.36 19.65 13.94
C LYS A 82 17.40 19.77 12.77
N MET A 83 17.48 20.84 11.96
CA MET A 83 16.66 20.99 10.76
C MET A 83 16.89 19.86 9.72
N ILE A 84 18.12 19.37 9.59
CA ILE A 84 18.43 18.21 8.72
C ILE A 84 17.65 16.96 9.17
N THR A 85 17.48 16.75 10.48
CA THR A 85 16.73 15.61 11.00
C THR A 85 15.25 15.64 10.57
N SER A 86 14.64 16.84 10.53
CA SER A 86 13.28 17.02 9.98
C SER A 86 13.22 16.67 8.50
N ALA A 87 14.18 17.20 7.73
CA ALA A 87 14.24 16.99 6.29
C ALA A 87 14.40 15.51 5.96
N ALA A 88 15.23 14.78 6.72
CA ALA A 88 15.40 13.35 6.56
C ALA A 88 14.08 12.58 6.79
N GLY A 89 13.31 12.91 7.85
CA GLY A 89 12.02 12.29 8.11
C GLY A 89 11.00 12.53 6.99
N LEU A 90 10.98 13.75 6.43
CA LEU A 90 10.15 14.09 5.27
C LEU A 90 10.55 13.31 4.01
N VAL A 91 11.84 13.20 3.73
CA VAL A 91 12.34 12.44 2.57
C VAL A 91 11.93 10.98 2.66
N VAL A 92 12.11 10.35 3.83
CA VAL A 92 11.69 8.95 4.04
C VAL A 92 10.18 8.78 3.88
N GLY A 93 9.39 9.68 4.47
CA GLY A 93 7.92 9.65 4.34
C GLY A 93 7.45 9.80 2.90
N MET A 94 8.06 10.73 2.15
CA MET A 94 7.76 10.96 0.74
C MET A 94 8.08 9.73 -0.12
N LEU A 95 9.26 9.13 0.07
CA LEU A 95 9.63 7.91 -0.67
C LEU A 95 8.65 6.77 -0.36
N ALA A 96 8.34 6.53 0.91
CA ALA A 96 7.37 5.51 1.30
C ALA A 96 6.00 5.74 0.65
N TYR A 97 5.54 7.00 0.61
CA TYR A 97 4.28 7.36 -0.06
C TYR A 97 4.30 7.07 -1.56
N VAL A 98 5.39 7.43 -2.25
CA VAL A 98 5.54 7.13 -3.70
C VAL A 98 5.46 5.63 -3.95
N PHE A 99 6.18 4.82 -3.18
CA PHE A 99 6.12 3.36 -3.31
C PHE A 99 4.73 2.81 -3.00
N HIS A 100 4.04 3.35 -2.00
CA HIS A 100 2.66 2.95 -1.66
C HIS A 100 1.73 3.20 -2.85
N THR A 101 1.77 4.39 -3.44
CA THR A 101 0.94 4.71 -4.61
C THR A 101 1.24 3.81 -5.81
N LEU A 102 2.52 3.54 -6.11
CA LEU A 102 2.91 2.70 -7.23
C LEU A 102 2.50 1.23 -7.05
N LEU A 103 2.64 0.69 -5.84
CA LEU A 103 2.24 -0.68 -5.53
C LEU A 103 0.72 -0.82 -5.50
N HIS A 104 0.02 0.14 -4.91
CA HIS A 104 -1.44 0.18 -4.89
C HIS A 104 -2.02 0.18 -6.32
N ALA A 105 -1.48 1.04 -7.21
CA ALA A 105 -1.90 1.06 -8.61
C ALA A 105 -1.63 -0.26 -9.37
N GLN A 106 -0.61 -1.04 -8.96
CA GLN A 106 -0.35 -2.36 -9.54
C GLN A 106 -1.33 -3.42 -9.02
N ILE A 107 -1.72 -3.35 -7.75
CA ILE A 107 -2.76 -4.19 -7.17
C ILE A 107 -4.08 -3.94 -7.90
N ASP A 108 -4.49 -2.68 -8.06
CA ASP A 108 -5.73 -2.33 -8.77
C ASP A 108 -5.76 -2.87 -10.21
N LYS A 109 -4.64 -2.75 -10.94
CA LYS A 109 -4.52 -3.34 -12.27
C LYS A 109 -4.67 -4.87 -12.26
N THR A 110 -4.17 -5.51 -11.21
CA THR A 110 -4.27 -6.97 -11.05
C THR A 110 -5.68 -7.39 -10.69
N VAL A 111 -6.36 -6.65 -9.80
CA VAL A 111 -7.78 -6.86 -9.46
C VAL A 111 -8.65 -6.77 -10.71
N ASN A 112 -8.50 -5.71 -11.51
CA ASN A 112 -9.23 -5.55 -12.76
C ASN A 112 -9.00 -6.72 -13.74
N LYS A 113 -7.76 -7.21 -13.84
CA LYS A 113 -7.45 -8.39 -14.66
C LYS A 113 -8.12 -9.66 -14.13
N LEU A 114 -8.14 -9.86 -12.81
CA LEU A 114 -8.81 -10.99 -12.19
C LEU A 114 -10.31 -10.96 -12.50
N GLU A 115 -10.96 -9.81 -12.43
CA GLU A 115 -12.38 -9.63 -12.74
C GLU A 115 -12.69 -9.98 -14.21
N VAL A 116 -11.94 -9.39 -15.15
CA VAL A 116 -12.11 -9.68 -16.60
C VAL A 116 -11.93 -11.16 -16.91
N VAL A 117 -10.92 -11.80 -16.31
CA VAL A 117 -10.66 -13.24 -16.50
C VAL A 117 -11.78 -14.10 -15.89
N SER A 118 -12.38 -13.66 -14.79
CA SER A 118 -13.49 -14.37 -14.13
C SER A 118 -14.74 -14.33 -15.00
N ILE A 119 -15.08 -13.16 -15.52
CA ILE A 119 -16.20 -12.97 -16.45
C ILE A 119 -15.99 -13.86 -17.69
N GLY A 120 -14.80 -13.79 -18.31
CA GLY A 120 -14.50 -14.61 -19.48
C GLY A 120 -14.55 -16.12 -19.21
N PHE A 121 -14.15 -16.56 -18.02
CA PHE A 121 -14.27 -17.97 -17.60
C PHE A 121 -15.74 -18.39 -17.43
N MET A 122 -16.57 -17.55 -16.81
CA MET A 122 -18.00 -17.81 -16.67
C MET A 122 -18.67 -17.85 -18.04
N ASP A 123 -18.39 -16.90 -18.92
CA ASP A 123 -18.89 -16.91 -20.30
C ASP A 123 -18.51 -18.21 -21.02
N LEU A 124 -17.27 -18.70 -20.88
CA LEU A 124 -16.85 -19.94 -21.53
C LEU A 124 -17.55 -21.19 -20.96
N LEU A 125 -17.84 -21.21 -19.66
CA LEU A 125 -18.56 -22.33 -19.04
C LEU A 125 -20.07 -22.34 -19.37
N PHE A 126 -20.71 -21.18 -19.46
CA PHE A 126 -22.17 -21.09 -19.66
C PHE A 126 -22.57 -20.86 -21.12
N LYS A 127 -21.62 -20.49 -21.99
CA LYS A 127 -21.81 -20.49 -23.44
C LYS A 127 -21.57 -21.90 -24.00
N VAL A 128 -22.43 -22.84 -23.60
CA VAL A 128 -22.60 -24.12 -24.30
C VAL A 128 -23.35 -23.83 -25.62
N PRO A 129 -22.95 -24.43 -26.75
CA PRO A 129 -23.54 -24.26 -28.06
C PRO A 129 -25.07 -24.37 -28.13
N GLN A 130 -25.74 -23.33 -28.64
CA GLN A 130 -27.14 -23.41 -29.11
C GLN A 130 -27.20 -23.80 -30.61
N TYR A 131 -26.21 -24.52 -31.15
CA TYR A 131 -26.09 -24.77 -32.59
C TYR A 131 -26.36 -26.21 -33.06
N GLU A 132 -27.10 -27.04 -32.32
CA GLU A 132 -27.50 -28.39 -32.80
C GLU A 132 -28.99 -28.76 -32.64
N LEU A 133 -29.93 -27.81 -32.53
CA LEU A 133 -31.37 -28.15 -32.56
C LEU A 133 -32.20 -27.35 -33.58
N GLN A 134 -31.57 -26.92 -34.68
CA GLN A 134 -32.30 -26.50 -35.89
C GLN A 134 -31.70 -27.14 -37.14
N GLU A 135 -31.62 -28.47 -37.17
CA GLU A 135 -31.64 -29.25 -38.41
C GLU A 135 -32.21 -30.63 -38.10
N ASN A 136 -33.55 -30.74 -38.09
CA ASN A 136 -34.39 -31.61 -38.93
C ASN A 136 -35.82 -31.64 -38.37
#